data_AF-A0A7Z2QNS4-F1
#
_entry.id   AF-A0A7Z2QNS4-F1
#
_cell.length_a   1.000
_cell.length_b   1.000
_cell.length_c   1.000
_cell.angle_alpha   90.00
_cell.angle_beta   90.00
_cell.angle_gamma   90.00
#
_symmetry.space_group_name_H-M   'P 1'
#
loop_
_entity.id
_entity.type
_entity.pdbx_description
1 polymer ?
#
loop_
_entity_poly.entity_id
_entity_poly.type
_entity_poly.pdbx_seq_one_letter_code
_entity_poly.pdbx_strand_id
1 'polypeptide(L)'
;MTPSDRNEMDEDISLQAADWCMRLHDDECSPAVRQDFQRWVQLDPRHAFEYAKMLEIWDLSGQLPDEPETAKKLLTGHGLALERKREI
;
A
#
# COMPACT_ATOMS: atom_id res chain seq x y z
N MET A 1 23.95 -15.93 -7.26
CA MET A 1 22.57 -15.44 -7.17
C MET A 1 21.98 -15.46 -8.57
N THR A 2 21.13 -16.45 -8.85
CA THR A 2 20.37 -16.51 -10.10
C THR A 2 19.29 -15.41 -10.07
N PRO A 3 18.80 -14.94 -11.23
CA PRO A 3 17.73 -13.94 -11.27
C PRO A 3 16.44 -14.39 -10.55
N SER A 4 16.20 -15.71 -10.43
CA SER A 4 15.04 -16.29 -9.76
C SER A 4 15.03 -16.05 -8.24
N ASP A 5 16.16 -16.26 -7.57
CA ASP A 5 16.31 -16.12 -6.11
C ASP A 5 16.04 -14.69 -5.62
N ARG A 6 16.40 -13.69 -6.45
CA ARG A 6 16.10 -12.29 -6.15
C ARG A 6 14.61 -11.96 -6.24
N ASN A 7 13.87 -12.61 -7.15
CA ASN A 7 12.44 -12.37 -7.32
C ASN A 7 11.65 -12.94 -6.13
N GLU A 8 12.00 -14.14 -5.69
CA GLU A 8 11.40 -14.77 -4.51
C GLU A 8 11.58 -13.88 -3.26
N MET A 9 12.79 -13.33 -3.07
CA MET A 9 13.04 -12.36 -2.00
C MET A 9 12.19 -11.08 -2.11
N ASP A 10 11.95 -10.58 -3.32
CA ASP A 10 11.11 -9.40 -3.55
C ASP A 10 9.63 -9.68 -3.22
N GLU A 11 9.16 -10.88 -3.57
CA GLU A 11 7.83 -11.38 -3.23
C GLU A 11 7.66 -11.56 -1.71
N ASP A 12 8.67 -12.11 -1.03
CA ASP A 12 8.69 -12.24 0.44
C ASP A 12 8.66 -10.87 1.13
N ILE A 13 9.38 -9.88 0.60
CA ILE A 13 9.35 -8.50 1.13
C ILE A 13 7.98 -7.86 0.85
N SER A 14 7.42 -8.06 -0.34
CA SER A 14 6.08 -7.58 -0.70
C SER A 14 5.01 -8.11 0.25
N LEU A 15 5.07 -9.39 0.60
CA LEU A 15 4.15 -10.03 1.54
C LEU A 15 4.29 -9.45 2.95
N GLN A 16 5.52 -9.23 3.42
CA GLN A 16 5.79 -8.59 4.71
C GLN A 16 5.30 -7.13 4.74
N ALA A 17 5.47 -6.39 3.65
CA ALA A 17 4.96 -5.03 3.50
C ALA A 17 3.43 -4.99 3.66
N ALA A 18 2.71 -5.93 3.04
CA ALA A 18 1.26 -6.03 3.17
C ALA A 18 0.81 -6.35 4.61
N ASP A 19 1.51 -7.26 5.30
CA ASP A 19 1.27 -7.57 6.72
C ASP A 19 1.47 -6.32 7.61
N TRP A 20 2.54 -5.55 7.37
CA TRP A 20 2.76 -4.28 8.06
C TRP A 20 1.68 -3.24 7.76
N CYS A 21 1.21 -3.13 6.52
CA CYS A 21 0.10 -2.24 6.16
C CYS A 21 -1.14 -2.57 6.99
N MET A 22 -1.51 -3.84 7.13
CA MET A 22 -2.66 -4.23 7.95
C MET A 22 -2.47 -3.88 9.43
N ARG A 23 -1.30 -4.18 10.00
CA ARG A 23 -1.01 -3.94 11.43
C ARG A 23 -0.89 -2.46 11.80
N LEU A 24 -0.41 -1.62 10.89
CA LEU A 24 -0.23 -0.18 11.13
C LEU A 24 -1.52 0.62 10.97
N HIS A 25 -2.44 0.14 10.14
CA HIS A 25 -3.76 0.74 9.94
C HIS A 25 -4.82 0.20 10.90
N ASP A 26 -4.47 -0.75 11.76
CA ASP A 26 -5.31 -1.17 12.86
C ASP A 26 -5.37 -0.08 13.95
N ASP A 27 -6.57 0.18 14.49
CA ASP A 27 -6.81 1.23 15.50
C ASP A 27 -6.04 0.95 16.81
N GLU A 28 -5.67 -0.30 17.08
CA GLU A 28 -4.90 -0.72 18.27
C GLU A 28 -3.38 -0.72 18.02
N CYS A 29 -2.90 0.03 17.01
CA CYS A 29 -1.48 0.11 16.66
C CYS A 29 -0.62 0.59 17.83
N SER A 30 0.00 -0.37 18.52
CA SER A 30 0.86 -0.10 19.67
C SER A 30 2.23 0.48 19.26
N PRO A 31 2.87 1.27 20.14
CA PRO A 31 4.20 1.83 19.86
C PRO A 31 5.26 0.75 19.61
N ALA A 32 5.11 -0.44 20.20
CA ALA A 32 5.98 -1.59 19.93
C ALA A 32 5.91 -2.04 18.46
N VAL A 33 4.71 -2.10 17.87
CA VAL A 33 4.51 -2.47 16.46
C VAL A 33 5.21 -1.47 15.54
N ARG A 34 5.12 -0.18 15.84
CA ARG A 34 5.84 0.87 15.09
C ARG A 34 7.36 0.71 15.20
N GLN A 35 7.88 0.34 16.37
CA GLN A 35 9.32 0.10 16.56
C GLN A 35 9.81 -1.13 15.80
N ASP A 36 9.04 -2.22 15.76
CA ASP A 36 9.37 -3.39 14.93
C ASP A 36 9.33 -3.05 13.44
N PHE A 37 8.32 -2.28 13.00
CA PHE A 37 8.29 -1.78 11.63
C PHE A 37 9.51 -0.93 11.29
N GLN A 38 9.89 0.01 12.17
CA GLN A 38 11.10 0.83 11.97
C GLN A 38 12.38 0.00 11.91
N ARG A 39 12.47 -1.09 12.67
CA ARG A 39 13.59 -2.03 12.55
C ARG A 39 13.55 -2.72 11.21
N TRP A 40 12.39 -3.25 10.80
CA TRP A 40 12.23 -3.93 9.52
C TRP A 40 12.60 -3.04 8.33
N VAL A 41 12.10 -1.80 8.26
CA VAL A 41 12.42 -0.86 7.18
C VAL A 41 13.92 -0.47 7.15
N GLN A 42 14.57 -0.42 8.31
CA GLN A 42 16.01 -0.11 8.39
C GLN A 42 16.92 -1.30 8.04
N LEU A 43 16.39 -2.53 7.99
CA LEU A 43 17.18 -3.70 7.61
C LEU A 43 17.60 -3.64 6.14
N ASP A 44 16.71 -3.20 5.26
CA ASP A 44 17.00 -3.09 3.83
C ASP A 44 16.19 -1.96 3.18
N PRO A 45 16.80 -1.12 2.32
CA PRO A 45 16.07 -0.05 1.62
C PRO A 45 14.94 -0.57 0.71
N ARG A 46 14.97 -1.83 0.27
CA ARG A 46 13.89 -2.44 -0.51
C ARG A 46 12.61 -2.60 0.32
N HIS A 47 12.72 -2.85 1.62
CA HIS A 47 11.56 -2.95 2.51
C HIS A 47 10.76 -1.65 2.52
N ALA A 48 11.45 -0.50 2.56
CA ALA A 48 10.82 0.81 2.46
C ALA A 48 10.07 0.99 1.12
N PHE A 49 10.69 0.53 0.03
CA PHE A 49 10.14 0.65 -1.31
C PHE A 49 8.90 -0.23 -1.52
N GLU A 50 8.95 -1.49 -1.10
CA GLU A 50 7.81 -2.41 -1.16
C GLU A 50 6.64 -1.94 -0.29
N TYR A 51 6.94 -1.45 0.92
CA TYR A 51 5.93 -0.85 1.79
C TYR A 51 5.28 0.38 1.18
N ALA A 52 6.05 1.26 0.52
CA ALA A 52 5.49 2.42 -0.16
C ALA A 52 4.50 2.03 -1.27
N LYS A 53 4.77 0.96 -2.02
CA LYS A 53 3.83 0.43 -3.03
C LYS A 53 2.54 -0.08 -2.39
N MET A 54 2.63 -0.83 -1.28
CA MET A 54 1.44 -1.31 -0.57
C MET A 54 0.63 -0.16 0.06
N LEU A 55 1.32 0.87 0.55
CA LEU A 55 0.68 2.08 1.07
C LEU A 55 -0.06 2.86 -0.02
N GLU A 56 0.49 2.97 -1.23
CA GLU A 56 -0.20 3.61 -2.36
C GLU A 56 -1.52 2.90 -2.69
N ILE A 57 -1.52 1.56 -2.72
CA ILE A 57 -2.74 0.76 -2.93
C ILE A 57 -3.76 1.00 -1.81
N TRP A 58 -3.29 1.06 -0.56
CA TRP A 58 -4.15 1.31 0.60
C TRP A 58 -4.77 2.71 0.57
N ASP A 59 -3.97 3.75 0.30
CA ASP A 59 -4.44 5.14 0.17
C ASP A 59 -5.47 5.29 -0.93
N LEU A 60 -5.22 4.69 -2.11
CA LEU A 60 -6.18 4.67 -3.22
C LEU A 60 -7.51 4.00 -2.82
N SER A 61 -7.44 2.98 -1.96
CA SER A 61 -8.64 2.30 -1.44
C SER A 61 -9.45 3.20 -0.51
N GLY A 62 -8.78 4.03 0.30
CA GLY A 62 -9.43 5.01 1.19
C GLY A 62 -10.07 6.20 0.46
N GLN A 63 -9.67 6.48 -0.79
CA GLN A 63 -10.27 7.51 -1.64
C GLN A 63 -11.56 7.04 -2.33
N LEU A 64 -11.97 5.78 -2.15
CA LEU A 64 -13.21 5.28 -2.72
C LEU A 64 -14.41 5.89 -2.00
N PRO A 65 -15.43 6.36 -2.74
CA PRO A 65 -16.67 6.85 -2.13
C PRO A 65 -17.37 5.70 -1.38
N ASP A 66 -18.01 6.04 -0.25
CA ASP A 66 -18.77 5.10 0.60
C ASP A 66 -19.92 4.39 -0.16
N GLU A 67 -20.34 4.95 -1.29
CA GLU A 67 -21.31 4.34 -2.19
C GLU A 67 -20.69 3.17 -2.99
N PRO A 68 -21.06 1.91 -2.70
CA PRO A 68 -20.44 0.73 -3.30
C PRO A 68 -20.67 0.62 -4.81
N GLU A 69 -21.74 1.24 -5.33
CA GLU A 69 -22.04 1.29 -6.77
C GLU A 69 -21.10 2.24 -7.52
N THR A 70 -20.73 3.35 -6.88
CA THR A 70 -19.80 4.34 -7.44
C THR A 70 -18.36 3.80 -7.38
N ALA A 71 -17.97 3.14 -6.28
CA ALA A 71 -16.67 2.49 -6.15
C ALA A 71 -16.45 1.38 -7.20
N LYS A 72 -17.45 0.52 -7.44
CA LYS A 72 -17.39 -0.51 -8.50
C LYS A 72 -17.17 0.10 -9.89
N LYS A 73 -17.83 1.22 -10.18
CA LYS A 73 -17.75 1.90 -11.47
C LYS A 73 -16.37 2.53 -11.72
N LEU A 74 -15.71 3.00 -10.67
CA LEU A 74 -14.34 3.57 -10.72
C LEU A 74 -13.28 2.48 -10.87
N LEU A 75 -13.41 1.36 -10.15
CA LEU A 75 -12.47 0.23 -10.23
C LEU A 75 -12.50 -0.50 -11.58
N THR A 76 -13.65 -0.52 -12.26
CA THR A 76 -13.86 -1.28 -13.51
C THR A 76 -13.50 -0.47 -14.78
N GLY A 77 -12.88 0.71 -14.63
CA GLY A 77 -12.13 1.34 -15.72
C GLY A 77 -12.95 1.91 -16.89
N HIS A 78 -14.04 2.63 -16.63
CA HIS A 78 -14.79 3.32 -17.71
C HIS A 78 -15.33 4.71 -17.31
N GLY A 79 -14.58 5.50 -16.51
CA GLY A 79 -15.10 6.80 -16.08
C GLY A 79 -14.14 7.75 -15.37
N LEU A 80 -12.90 7.91 -15.83
CA LEU A 80 -12.09 9.08 -15.45
C LEU A 80 -12.41 10.25 -16.40
N ALA A 81 -13.59 10.81 -16.23
CA ALA A 81 -13.88 12.20 -16.59
C ALA A 81 -14.22 12.95 -15.29
N LEU A 82 -13.32 12.92 -14.31
CA LEU A 82 -13.39 13.88 -13.21
C LEU A 82 -12.66 15.13 -13.67
N GLU A 83 -13.48 16.06 -14.19
CA GLU A 83 -13.11 17.37 -14.68
C GLU A 83 -12.14 18.07 -13.73
N ARG A 84 -10.92 18.36 -14.22
CA ARG A 84 -10.03 19.36 -13.63
C ARG A 84 -10.62 20.75 -13.85
N LYS A 85 -11.69 21.11 -13.13
CA LYS A 85 -12.11 22.50 -12.99
C LYS A 85 -11.18 23.20 -12.00
N ARG A 86 -10.07 23.72 -12.53
CA ARG A 86 -9.30 24.78 -11.89
C ARG A 86 -9.82 26.11 -12.44
N GLU A 87 -10.93 26.56 -11.89
CA GLU A 87 -11.29 27.98 -11.75
C GLU A 87 -10.33 28.51 -10.66
N ILE A 88 -9.57 29.61 -10.78
CA ILE A 88 -9.75 30.95 -11.37
C ILE A 88 -8.39 31.42 -11.90
#